data_AF-A0A1L7VKR0-F1
#
_entry.id   AF-A0A1L7VKR0-F1
#
_cell.length_a   1.000
_cell.length_b   1.000
_cell.length_c   1.000
_cell.angle_alpha   90.00
_cell.angle_beta   90.00
_cell.angle_gamma   90.00
#
_symmetry.space_group_name_H-M   'P 1'
#
loop_
_entity.id
_entity.type
_entity.pdbx_description
1 polymer ?
#
loop_
_entity_poly.entity_id
_entity_poly.type
_entity_poly.pdbx_seq_one_letter_code
_entity_poly.pdbx_strand_id
1 'polypeptide(L)'
;MSGSEPFPLLNTANDQLHQRRPADQADSYVSNTTATQDAINNARRRRKSSLLGGEIRGDTGAPALASSRASLEASDNHSNGHSDGRKRLSKRRRARGLIGRAKQTMIKHTFVLPAVLLVFFLVGYAINPTESNPIHHFIFLSYKLPQDDPNEPAQYGKGRWDIAFVGFYTIVLSFTREFIMQELLSPLARYYNLTRGKKARFMEQVYTALYFGVLGPAGLWVMSHTPVWYFNTHGMYEGFPHRTHLAPVKFYYLFEAAYWAQQAIVLLLGMEKPRKDFKELVGHHVVTLGLIALSYRFHFTYIGLAVYVTHDISDFFLATSKTLNYIDSPLVGPYFGVFMVAWIYLRHFLNLKIIWSLVTEFETVGPFELNWETQQYKCRIAQVITFALLSSLQALNLFWLFCIARIAWRFLSQNDLQDDRSEDEDDDVEEEEEMPASALKTNGKANGFANGHTNGHAISKIPEDVKN
;
A
#
# COMPACT_ATOMS: atom_id res chain seq x y z
N MET A 1 21.98 -14.05 65.91
CA MET A 1 23.26 -14.46 65.30
C MET A 1 23.13 -14.17 63.81
N SER A 2 23.43 -12.95 63.36
CA SER A 2 24.74 -12.47 62.85
C SER A 2 25.27 -13.38 61.74
N GLY A 3 25.49 -12.96 60.49
CA GLY A 3 25.75 -11.63 59.93
C GLY A 3 27.03 -11.74 59.09
N SER A 4 27.03 -11.22 57.85
CA SER A 4 28.16 -10.53 57.19
C SER A 4 27.90 -10.36 55.68
N GLU A 5 27.56 -9.14 55.31
CA GLU A 5 27.91 -8.48 54.04
C GLU A 5 29.33 -7.88 54.17
N PRO A 6 30.08 -7.47 53.09
CA PRO A 6 29.72 -6.28 52.28
C PRO A 6 30.19 -6.19 50.79
N PHE A 7 29.39 -5.43 50.02
CA PHE A 7 29.61 -4.45 48.91
C PHE A 7 31.05 -3.98 48.53
N PRO A 8 31.34 -3.32 47.35
CA PRO A 8 30.56 -2.17 46.80
C PRO A 8 30.60 -1.73 45.29
N LEU A 9 29.49 -1.05 44.87
CA LEU A 9 29.39 0.28 44.17
C LEU A 9 29.71 0.42 42.65
N LEU A 10 29.13 1.30 41.80
CA LEU A 10 28.36 2.58 41.78
C LEU A 10 27.70 2.70 40.36
N ASN A 11 26.75 3.57 39.99
CA ASN A 11 25.73 4.41 40.63
C ASN A 11 24.93 5.10 39.50
N THR A 12 23.63 5.28 39.72
CA THR A 12 22.72 6.16 38.99
C THR A 12 22.69 7.55 39.65
N ALA A 13 22.25 8.59 38.94
CA ALA A 13 21.91 9.90 39.52
C ALA A 13 20.65 10.42 38.79
N ASN A 14 19.70 11.13 39.41
CA ASN A 14 19.32 11.33 40.81
C ASN A 14 17.93 12.02 40.75
N ASP A 15 17.06 11.80 41.73
CA ASP A 15 15.79 12.51 41.91
C ASP A 15 15.75 13.21 43.29
N GLN A 16 14.78 14.12 43.44
CA GLN A 16 14.60 15.21 44.40
C GLN A 16 14.63 14.93 45.93
N LEU A 17 14.87 15.98 46.73
CA LEU A 17 14.31 16.38 48.07
C LEU A 17 15.16 17.56 48.64
N HIS A 18 14.67 18.67 49.25
CA HIS A 18 13.92 18.78 50.52
C HIS A 18 13.36 20.22 50.80
N GLN A 19 12.14 20.25 51.39
CA GLN A 19 11.61 21.03 52.56
C GLN A 19 11.43 22.57 52.63
N ARG A 20 10.19 22.95 53.02
CA ARG A 20 9.69 24.18 53.74
C ARG A 20 10.14 24.16 55.22
N ARG A 21 10.15 25.19 56.09
CA ARG A 21 9.45 26.49 56.35
C ARG A 21 10.29 27.26 57.43
N PRO A 22 10.06 28.56 57.76
CA PRO A 22 9.12 28.91 58.85
C PRO A 22 8.38 30.27 58.65
N ALA A 23 7.61 30.69 59.67
CA ALA A 23 6.70 31.85 59.73
C ALA A 23 7.22 33.00 60.62
N ASP A 24 6.54 34.16 60.52
CA ASP A 24 6.44 35.37 61.39
C ASP A 24 6.72 36.66 60.59
N GLN A 25 5.72 37.45 60.17
CA GLN A 25 4.88 38.43 60.89
C GLN A 25 5.48 39.85 60.91
N ALA A 26 4.77 40.78 60.24
CA ALA A 26 4.44 42.17 60.65
C ALA A 26 4.60 43.23 59.54
N ASP A 27 3.51 43.99 59.36
CA ASP A 27 3.39 45.41 58.96
C ASP A 27 3.81 45.83 57.53
N SER A 28 3.23 46.84 56.87
CA SER A 28 1.96 47.57 56.91
C SER A 28 2.00 48.59 55.73
N TYR A 29 0.84 49.14 55.33
CA TYR A 29 0.64 50.43 54.63
C TYR A 29 1.17 50.69 53.18
N VAL A 30 0.20 50.83 52.26
CA VAL A 30 -0.15 52.05 51.46
C VAL A 30 0.75 52.59 50.31
N SER A 31 0.06 52.82 49.17
CA SER A 31 0.17 53.93 48.19
C SER A 31 1.22 53.94 47.06
N ASN A 32 0.66 53.94 45.84
CA ASN A 32 0.90 54.80 44.66
C ASN A 32 2.30 55.10 44.07
N THR A 33 2.20 55.37 42.76
CA THR A 33 2.87 56.44 41.97
C THR A 33 4.23 56.16 41.30
N THR A 34 4.17 56.10 39.96
CA THR A 34 4.93 56.86 38.92
C THR A 34 6.46 56.95 38.91
N ALA A 35 6.95 57.21 37.68
CA ALA A 35 8.23 57.82 37.27
C ALA A 35 9.35 56.81 36.91
N THR A 36 9.54 56.49 35.61
CA THR A 36 10.37 57.17 34.58
C THR A 36 11.87 56.82 34.60
N GLN A 37 12.34 56.43 33.41
CA GLN A 37 13.60 56.79 32.76
C GLN A 37 14.92 56.02 33.04
N ASP A 38 15.43 55.48 31.92
CA ASP A 38 16.80 55.60 31.38
C ASP A 38 17.80 54.42 31.38
N ALA A 39 18.61 54.45 30.29
CA ALA A 39 19.87 53.76 29.96
C ALA A 39 19.77 52.39 29.25
N ILE A 40 19.91 52.29 27.91
CA ILE A 40 21.08 52.43 27.00
C ILE A 40 21.88 51.12 26.77
N ASN A 41 21.72 50.62 25.54
CA ASN A 41 22.63 49.95 24.59
C ASN A 41 23.52 48.74 24.94
N ASN A 42 23.27 47.72 24.12
CA ASN A 42 24.04 46.52 23.83
C ASN A 42 25.42 46.79 23.19
N ALA A 43 26.40 45.96 23.57
CA ALA A 43 27.54 45.59 22.74
C ALA A 43 27.91 44.12 23.00
N ARG A 44 27.81 43.22 22.01
CA ARG A 44 28.42 41.89 22.05
C ARG A 44 29.25 41.61 20.79
N ARG A 45 30.53 41.33 21.05
CA ARG A 45 31.60 40.96 20.12
C ARG A 45 31.54 39.49 19.72
N ARG A 46 32.02 39.25 18.49
CA ARG A 46 32.23 38.00 17.74
C ARG A 46 33.49 37.24 18.21
N ARG A 47 33.49 35.89 18.12
CA ARG A 47 34.71 35.04 17.98
C ARG A 47 34.47 33.85 17.03
N LYS A 48 35.55 33.47 16.33
CA LYS A 48 35.70 32.44 15.27
C LYS A 48 36.33 31.14 15.81
N SER A 49 36.15 30.02 15.10
CA SER A 49 37.09 28.88 14.93
C SER A 49 36.76 28.18 13.57
N SER A 50 37.63 28.22 12.54
CA SER A 50 38.66 27.23 12.07
C SER A 50 38.09 25.82 11.81
N LEU A 51 37.95 25.25 10.60
CA LEU A 51 38.77 24.98 9.38
C LEU A 51 39.69 23.73 9.46
N LEU A 52 39.42 22.77 8.54
CA LEU A 52 40.09 21.50 8.14
C LEU A 52 40.01 20.27 9.08
N GLY A 53 39.74 19.04 8.62
CA GLY A 53 39.49 18.50 7.27
C GLY A 53 39.37 16.96 7.30
N GLY A 54 38.83 16.35 6.23
CA GLY A 54 38.94 14.91 5.96
C GLY A 54 37.62 14.20 5.62
N GLU A 55 37.25 14.23 4.35
CA GLU A 55 36.12 13.48 3.76
C GLU A 55 36.34 11.96 3.79
N ILE A 56 35.32 11.20 4.19
CA ILE A 56 35.12 9.80 3.75
C ILE A 56 33.74 9.73 3.11
N ARG A 57 33.75 9.39 1.83
CA ARG A 57 32.64 9.35 0.89
C ARG A 57 31.88 8.02 1.04
N GLY A 58 30.59 8.10 1.34
CA GLY A 58 29.66 6.98 1.36
C GLY A 58 28.33 7.39 0.74
N ASP A 59 28.30 7.57 -0.57
CA ASP A 59 27.07 7.82 -1.33
C ASP A 59 26.29 6.51 -1.52
N THR A 60 25.28 6.28 -0.69
CA THR A 60 24.09 5.48 -1.06
C THR A 60 22.84 6.24 -0.63
N GLY A 61 22.62 7.40 -1.23
CA GLY A 61 21.35 8.11 -1.24
C GLY A 61 20.81 8.10 -2.67
N ALA A 62 20.16 7.01 -3.09
CA ALA A 62 19.40 7.02 -4.33
C ALA A 62 18.21 7.97 -4.16
N PRO A 63 18.08 9.06 -4.94
CA PRO A 63 16.96 9.96 -4.79
C PRO A 63 15.68 9.29 -5.27
N ALA A 64 14.61 9.42 -4.49
CA ALA A 64 13.26 9.09 -4.91
C ALA A 64 12.94 9.80 -6.24
N LEU A 65 12.23 9.11 -7.15
CA LEU A 65 11.93 9.53 -8.52
C LEU A 65 11.35 10.94 -8.67
N ALA A 66 10.78 11.52 -7.61
CA ALA A 66 10.31 12.91 -7.57
C ALA A 66 11.43 13.96 -7.56
N SER A 67 12.56 13.71 -6.87
CA SER A 67 13.67 14.66 -6.72
C SER A 67 14.61 14.68 -7.92
N SER A 68 14.52 13.68 -8.81
CA SER A 68 15.22 13.66 -10.11
C SER A 68 14.60 14.59 -11.17
N ARG A 69 13.39 15.12 -10.91
CA ARG A 69 12.65 15.96 -11.85
C ARG A 69 13.27 17.36 -12.00
N ALA A 70 13.83 17.91 -10.91
CA ALA A 70 14.43 19.25 -10.93
C ALA A 70 15.88 19.27 -11.47
N SER A 71 16.64 18.17 -11.32
CA SER A 71 18.02 18.12 -11.82
C SER A 71 18.12 17.82 -13.32
N LEU A 72 17.10 17.20 -13.91
CA LEU A 72 17.04 16.92 -15.34
C LEU A 72 16.57 18.14 -16.18
N GLU A 73 15.78 19.05 -15.62
CA GLU A 73 15.36 20.28 -16.32
C GLU A 73 16.45 21.38 -16.31
N ALA A 74 17.38 21.37 -15.34
CA ALA A 74 18.42 22.39 -15.21
C ALA A 74 19.64 22.19 -16.15
N SER A 75 19.80 21.03 -16.78
CA SER A 75 21.03 20.67 -17.52
C SER A 75 20.97 20.95 -19.04
N ASP A 76 19.83 21.36 -19.59
CA ASP A 76 19.63 21.44 -21.05
C ASP A 76 19.83 22.84 -21.66
N ASN A 77 20.30 23.84 -20.90
CA ASN A 77 20.29 25.24 -21.36
C ASN A 77 21.66 25.93 -21.54
N HIS A 78 22.76 25.19 -21.72
CA HIS A 78 24.02 25.80 -22.14
C HIS A 78 24.87 24.89 -23.04
N SER A 79 24.82 25.12 -24.35
CA SER A 79 26.01 25.01 -25.23
C SER A 79 25.73 25.59 -26.62
N ASN A 80 26.28 26.78 -26.86
CA ASN A 80 26.46 27.36 -28.18
C ASN A 80 27.82 26.88 -28.72
N GLY A 81 27.85 26.31 -29.92
CA GLY A 81 29.11 25.90 -30.57
C GLY A 81 28.90 25.40 -31.99
N HIS A 82 29.32 26.22 -32.96
CA HIS A 82 29.40 25.88 -34.39
C HIS A 82 30.32 24.68 -34.66
N SER A 83 29.91 23.77 -35.56
CA SER A 83 30.80 23.21 -36.58
C SER A 83 30.05 22.39 -37.62
N ASP A 84 30.52 22.55 -38.85
CA ASP A 84 30.06 21.99 -40.10
C ASP A 84 30.29 20.47 -40.19
N GLY A 85 29.36 19.71 -40.77
CA GLY A 85 29.48 18.25 -40.84
C GLY A 85 28.18 17.54 -41.25
N ARG A 86 27.76 17.76 -42.50
CA ARG A 86 26.53 17.18 -43.06
C ARG A 86 26.72 15.67 -43.35
N LYS A 87 25.69 14.90 -42.96
CA LYS A 87 25.32 13.55 -43.45
C LYS A 87 25.97 12.30 -42.80
N ARG A 88 25.90 12.16 -41.48
CA ARG A 88 25.83 10.81 -40.84
C ARG A 88 25.14 10.74 -39.45
N LEU A 89 24.71 11.89 -38.91
CA LEU A 89 24.11 12.00 -37.55
C LEU A 89 22.58 11.84 -37.49
N SER A 90 21.89 11.74 -38.63
CA SER A 90 20.42 11.75 -38.71
C SER A 90 19.75 10.52 -38.08
N LYS A 91 20.29 9.29 -38.30
CA LYS A 91 19.69 8.07 -37.74
C LYS A 91 19.83 7.97 -36.21
N ARG A 92 20.99 8.34 -35.66
CA ARG A 92 21.26 8.26 -34.21
C ARG A 92 20.48 9.30 -33.41
N ARG A 93 20.30 10.51 -33.94
CA ARG A 93 19.48 11.57 -33.32
C ARG A 93 17.98 11.24 -33.38
N ARG A 94 17.51 10.63 -34.48
CA ARG A 94 16.11 10.15 -34.62
C ARG A 94 15.79 8.96 -33.72
N ALA A 95 16.72 8.01 -33.54
CA ALA A 95 16.58 6.90 -32.60
C ALA A 95 16.51 7.38 -31.14
N ARG A 96 17.32 8.37 -30.75
CA ARG A 96 17.20 9.04 -29.43
C ARG A 96 15.84 9.72 -29.25
N GLY A 97 15.28 10.31 -30.31
CA GLY A 97 13.93 10.89 -30.29
C GLY A 97 12.82 9.84 -30.17
N LEU A 98 12.95 8.67 -30.81
CA LEU A 98 12.00 7.57 -30.69
C LEU A 98 12.04 6.90 -29.32
N ILE A 99 13.24 6.66 -28.78
CA ILE A 99 13.42 6.12 -27.42
C ILE A 99 12.92 7.14 -26.39
N GLY A 100 13.18 8.43 -26.59
CA GLY A 100 12.64 9.50 -25.74
C GLY A 100 11.12 9.55 -25.76
N ARG A 101 10.49 9.45 -26.94
CA ARG A 101 9.03 9.37 -27.07
C ARG A 101 8.46 8.11 -26.46
N ALA A 102 9.08 6.94 -26.68
CA ALA A 102 8.65 5.69 -26.06
C ALA A 102 8.77 5.74 -24.53
N LYS A 103 9.87 6.30 -24.00
CA LYS A 103 10.04 6.54 -22.56
C LYS A 103 8.96 7.48 -22.01
N GLN A 104 8.66 8.55 -22.73
CA GLN A 104 7.63 9.51 -22.32
C GLN A 104 6.22 8.91 -22.38
N THR A 105 5.93 8.04 -23.35
CA THR A 105 4.69 7.28 -23.42
C THR A 105 4.59 6.26 -22.29
N MET A 106 5.67 5.54 -21.95
CA MET A 106 5.70 4.60 -20.81
C MET A 106 5.53 5.31 -19.47
N ILE A 107 6.05 6.54 -19.34
CA ILE A 107 5.86 7.36 -18.14
C ILE A 107 4.42 7.89 -18.06
N LYS A 108 3.79 8.19 -19.19
CA LYS A 108 2.42 8.72 -19.24
C LYS A 108 1.37 7.62 -19.06
N HIS A 109 1.63 6.43 -19.60
CA HIS A 109 0.75 5.27 -19.59
C HIS A 109 1.49 4.09 -18.97
N THR A 110 1.39 3.94 -17.65
CA THR A 110 2.06 2.88 -16.89
C THR A 110 1.70 1.46 -17.35
N PHE A 111 0.53 1.25 -17.97
CA PHE A 111 0.13 -0.04 -18.54
C PHE A 111 0.96 -0.47 -19.76
N VAL A 112 1.69 0.44 -20.41
CA VAL A 112 2.44 0.15 -21.65
C VAL A 112 3.57 -0.85 -21.41
N LEU A 113 4.27 -0.74 -20.27
CA LEU A 113 5.38 -1.66 -19.98
C LEU A 113 4.88 -3.11 -19.79
N PRO A 114 3.88 -3.39 -18.91
CA PRO A 114 3.24 -4.70 -18.87
C PRO A 114 2.67 -5.15 -20.22
N ALA A 115 2.03 -4.25 -20.98
CA ALA A 115 1.46 -4.59 -22.28
C ALA A 115 2.51 -5.07 -23.28
N VAL A 116 3.68 -4.40 -23.34
CA VAL A 116 4.79 -4.81 -24.22
C VAL A 116 5.32 -6.19 -23.83
N LEU A 117 5.42 -6.48 -22.53
CA LEU A 117 5.82 -7.80 -22.04
C LEU A 117 4.79 -8.87 -22.42
N LEU A 118 3.50 -8.59 -22.27
CA LEU A 118 2.44 -9.51 -22.69
C LEU A 118 2.48 -9.79 -24.19
N VAL A 119 2.60 -8.75 -25.02
CA VAL A 119 2.71 -8.90 -26.47
C VAL A 119 3.94 -9.75 -26.83
N PHE A 120 5.07 -9.57 -26.15
CA PHE A 120 6.26 -10.40 -26.37
C PHE A 120 5.98 -11.89 -26.13
N PHE A 121 5.34 -12.25 -25.01
CA PHE A 121 4.96 -13.64 -24.72
C PHE A 121 3.93 -14.17 -25.73
N LEU A 122 2.89 -13.40 -26.04
CA LEU A 122 1.83 -13.83 -26.97
C LEU A 122 2.35 -14.03 -28.40
N VAL A 123 3.19 -13.13 -28.89
CA VAL A 123 3.84 -13.28 -30.21
C VAL A 123 4.79 -14.47 -30.21
N GLY A 124 5.57 -14.65 -29.14
CA GLY A 124 6.45 -15.81 -28.99
C GLY A 124 5.69 -17.14 -29.01
N TYR A 125 4.48 -17.17 -28.42
CA TYR A 125 3.60 -18.33 -28.51
C TYR A 125 3.01 -18.51 -29.92
N ALA A 126 2.55 -17.43 -30.55
CA ALA A 126 1.92 -17.46 -31.88
C ALA A 126 2.87 -17.96 -32.99
N ILE A 127 4.19 -17.79 -32.84
CA ILE A 127 5.20 -18.30 -33.78
C ILE A 127 5.23 -19.84 -33.77
N ASN A 128 5.01 -20.47 -32.62
CA ASN A 128 4.96 -21.92 -32.49
C ASN A 128 3.89 -22.31 -31.44
N PRO A 129 2.61 -22.41 -31.84
CA PRO A 129 1.49 -22.64 -30.92
C PRO A 129 1.35 -24.14 -30.60
N THR A 130 2.40 -24.73 -30.05
CA THR A 130 2.45 -26.15 -29.66
C THR A 130 2.86 -26.28 -28.20
N GLU A 131 2.52 -27.39 -27.56
CA GLU A 131 2.94 -27.71 -26.19
C GLU A 131 4.47 -27.82 -26.03
N SER A 132 5.20 -28.01 -27.14
CA SER A 132 6.67 -28.02 -27.16
C SER A 132 7.30 -26.63 -27.00
N ASN A 133 6.52 -25.56 -27.12
CA ASN A 133 7.01 -24.20 -26.88
C ASN A 133 7.13 -23.94 -25.37
N PRO A 134 8.30 -23.52 -24.85
CA PRO A 134 8.43 -23.20 -23.42
C PRO A 134 7.46 -22.12 -22.94
N ILE A 135 6.97 -21.24 -23.83
CA ILE A 135 5.97 -20.21 -23.51
C ILE A 135 4.61 -20.84 -23.18
N HIS A 136 4.31 -22.04 -23.68
CA HIS A 136 3.08 -22.75 -23.33
C HIS A 136 2.93 -22.88 -21.81
N HIS A 137 4.03 -23.15 -21.09
CA HIS A 137 4.05 -23.27 -19.62
C HIS A 137 3.77 -21.96 -18.86
N PHE A 138 3.90 -20.82 -19.52
CA PHE A 138 3.58 -19.51 -18.94
C PHE A 138 2.08 -19.20 -19.06
N ILE A 139 1.47 -19.59 -20.19
CA ILE A 139 0.08 -19.26 -20.53
C ILE A 139 -0.90 -20.31 -19.99
N PHE A 140 -0.55 -21.60 -20.09
CA PHE A 140 -1.42 -22.71 -19.75
C PHE A 140 -0.91 -23.50 -18.54
N LEU A 141 -1.83 -24.19 -17.86
CA LEU A 141 -1.49 -25.06 -16.75
C LEU A 141 -0.54 -26.17 -17.19
N SER A 142 0.56 -26.33 -16.45
CA SER A 142 1.54 -27.38 -16.68
C SER A 142 1.23 -28.64 -15.87
N TYR A 143 1.81 -29.78 -16.28
CA TYR A 143 1.73 -31.07 -15.57
C TYR A 143 0.33 -31.72 -15.58
N LYS A 144 -0.35 -31.70 -16.72
CA LYS A 144 -1.56 -32.52 -16.93
C LYS A 144 -1.20 -34.00 -16.83
N LEU A 145 -1.93 -34.74 -16.00
CA LEU A 145 -1.73 -36.18 -15.86
C LEU A 145 -2.44 -36.96 -16.98
N PRO A 146 -1.93 -38.15 -17.35
CA PRO A 146 -2.66 -39.08 -18.21
C PRO A 146 -4.02 -39.37 -17.58
N GLN A 147 -5.05 -39.43 -18.42
CA GLN A 147 -6.42 -39.63 -18.00
C GLN A 147 -6.92 -40.92 -18.61
N ASP A 148 -7.38 -41.85 -17.77
CA ASP A 148 -7.81 -43.18 -18.20
C ASP A 148 -9.21 -43.15 -18.83
N ASP A 149 -10.14 -42.37 -18.27
CA ASP A 149 -11.48 -42.12 -18.83
C ASP A 149 -11.62 -40.66 -19.28
N PRO A 150 -11.82 -40.36 -20.57
CA PRO A 150 -12.04 -39.00 -21.10
C PRO A 150 -13.17 -38.20 -20.45
N ASN A 151 -14.13 -38.85 -19.77
CA ASN A 151 -15.24 -38.18 -19.10
C ASN A 151 -14.88 -37.65 -17.71
N GLU A 152 -13.76 -38.09 -17.12
CA GLU A 152 -13.33 -37.60 -15.83
C GLU A 152 -12.71 -36.19 -15.90
N PRO A 153 -12.79 -35.39 -14.83
CA PRO A 153 -12.13 -34.10 -14.80
C PRO A 153 -10.60 -34.23 -14.85
N ALA A 154 -9.95 -33.47 -15.75
CA ALA A 154 -8.49 -33.48 -15.87
C ALA A 154 -7.79 -33.07 -14.56
N GLN A 155 -6.86 -33.92 -14.13
CA GLN A 155 -6.02 -33.72 -12.94
C GLN A 155 -4.64 -33.17 -13.32
N TYR A 156 -4.13 -32.26 -12.48
CA TYR A 156 -2.83 -31.62 -12.68
C TYR A 156 -1.94 -31.83 -11.46
N GLY A 157 -0.70 -32.22 -11.71
CA GLY A 157 0.36 -32.29 -10.70
C GLY A 157 0.97 -30.91 -10.41
N LYS A 158 2.09 -30.90 -9.68
CA LYS A 158 2.84 -29.67 -9.34
C LYS A 158 4.25 -29.72 -9.90
N GLY A 159 4.82 -28.56 -10.19
CA GLY A 159 6.25 -28.46 -10.52
C GLY A 159 6.74 -27.03 -10.77
N ARG A 160 7.98 -26.93 -11.23
CA ARG A 160 8.70 -25.65 -11.35
C ARG A 160 8.09 -24.70 -12.39
N TRP A 161 7.43 -25.23 -13.41
CA TRP A 161 6.73 -24.43 -14.40
C TRP A 161 5.54 -23.65 -13.83
N ASP A 162 5.03 -24.05 -12.66
CA ASP A 162 3.97 -23.28 -11.98
C ASP A 162 4.48 -21.90 -11.52
N ILE A 163 5.79 -21.74 -11.27
CA ILE A 163 6.40 -20.43 -10.98
C ILE A 163 6.40 -19.53 -12.23
N ALA A 164 6.65 -20.12 -13.41
CA ALA A 164 6.60 -19.39 -14.67
C ALA A 164 5.16 -18.92 -14.98
N PHE A 165 4.18 -19.79 -14.73
CA PHE A 165 2.76 -19.46 -14.81
C PHE A 165 2.40 -18.28 -13.89
N VAL A 166 2.78 -18.36 -12.60
CA VAL A 166 2.57 -17.26 -11.63
C VAL A 166 3.21 -15.96 -12.14
N GLY A 167 4.46 -16.02 -12.61
CA GLY A 167 5.17 -14.85 -13.12
C GLY A 167 4.50 -14.21 -14.34
N PHE A 168 3.99 -15.02 -15.28
CA PHE A 168 3.24 -14.51 -16.42
C PHE A 168 1.93 -13.85 -15.99
N TYR A 169 1.15 -14.50 -15.13
CA TYR A 169 -0.11 -13.93 -14.65
C TYR A 169 0.09 -12.71 -13.76
N THR A 170 1.23 -12.57 -13.07
CA THR A 170 1.61 -11.31 -12.39
C THR A 170 1.75 -10.16 -13.39
N ILE A 171 2.30 -10.40 -14.59
CA ILE A 171 2.37 -9.39 -15.67
C ILE A 171 0.97 -9.09 -16.19
N VAL A 172 0.14 -10.12 -16.42
CA VAL A 172 -1.25 -9.97 -16.88
C VAL A 172 -2.05 -9.10 -15.90
N LEU A 173 -1.93 -9.37 -14.60
CA LEU A 173 -2.60 -8.63 -13.54
C LEU A 173 -2.06 -7.20 -13.43
N SER A 174 -0.75 -6.99 -13.59
CA SER A 174 -0.15 -5.65 -13.62
C SER A 174 -0.69 -4.82 -14.78
N PHE A 175 -0.80 -5.40 -15.98
CA PHE A 175 -1.42 -4.75 -17.13
C PHE A 175 -2.89 -4.42 -16.85
N THR A 176 -3.66 -5.42 -16.40
CA THR A 176 -5.10 -5.31 -16.15
C THR A 176 -5.41 -4.22 -15.12
N ARG A 177 -4.64 -4.18 -14.01
CA ARG A 177 -4.74 -3.14 -12.98
C ARG A 177 -4.56 -1.75 -13.57
N GLU A 178 -3.43 -1.50 -14.22
CA GLU A 178 -3.11 -0.17 -14.75
C GLU A 178 -4.07 0.26 -15.87
N PHE A 179 -4.48 -0.69 -16.72
CA PHE A 179 -5.46 -0.44 -17.77
C PHE A 179 -6.82 -0.05 -17.19
N ILE A 180 -7.35 -0.84 -16.25
CA ILE A 180 -8.64 -0.55 -15.60
C ILE A 180 -8.56 0.79 -14.85
N MET A 181 -7.50 1.04 -14.09
CA MET A 181 -7.35 2.29 -13.34
C MET A 181 -7.32 3.52 -14.26
N GLN A 182 -6.61 3.47 -15.39
CA GLN A 182 -6.46 4.63 -16.27
C GLN A 182 -7.62 4.83 -17.25
N GLU A 183 -8.13 3.75 -17.85
CA GLU A 183 -9.11 3.84 -18.92
C GLU A 183 -10.55 3.75 -18.40
N LEU A 184 -10.81 2.97 -17.34
CA LEU A 184 -12.16 2.77 -16.81
C LEU A 184 -12.43 3.63 -15.57
N LEU A 185 -11.54 3.59 -14.57
CA LEU A 185 -11.79 4.21 -13.27
C LEU A 185 -11.44 5.70 -13.22
N SER A 186 -10.45 6.15 -13.99
CA SER A 186 -10.09 7.57 -14.05
C SER A 186 -11.17 8.47 -14.65
N PRO A 187 -11.93 8.07 -15.69
CA PRO A 187 -13.15 8.76 -16.10
C PRO A 187 -14.23 8.74 -15.01
N LEU A 188 -14.45 7.59 -14.36
CA LEU A 188 -15.45 7.47 -13.30
C LEU A 188 -15.15 8.38 -12.11
N ALA A 189 -13.91 8.44 -11.67
CA ALA A 189 -13.48 9.34 -10.59
C ALA A 189 -13.60 10.83 -10.97
N ARG A 190 -13.51 11.17 -12.26
CA ARG A 190 -13.81 12.53 -12.76
C ARG A 190 -15.30 12.81 -12.74
N TYR A 191 -16.14 11.82 -13.04
CA TYR A 191 -17.59 11.96 -12.97
C TYR A 191 -18.07 12.29 -11.54
N TYR A 192 -17.45 11.69 -10.52
CA TYR A 192 -17.71 12.02 -9.12
C TYR A 192 -16.97 13.28 -8.60
N ASN A 193 -16.27 14.02 -9.47
CA ASN A 193 -15.53 15.25 -9.12
C ASN A 193 -14.58 15.12 -7.92
N LEU A 194 -13.94 13.95 -7.76
CA LEU A 194 -13.04 13.69 -6.64
C LEU A 194 -11.76 14.54 -6.72
N THR A 195 -11.28 15.00 -5.55
CA THR A 195 -10.01 15.74 -5.47
C THR A 195 -8.83 14.87 -5.92
N ARG A 196 -7.73 15.52 -6.32
CA ARG A 196 -6.55 14.82 -6.86
C ARG A 196 -5.98 13.78 -5.88
N GLY A 197 -6.03 14.06 -4.58
CA GLY A 197 -5.57 13.15 -3.53
C GLY A 197 -6.48 11.92 -3.37
N LYS A 198 -7.81 12.14 -3.28
CA LYS A 198 -8.79 11.04 -3.16
C LYS A 198 -8.85 10.16 -4.40
N LYS A 199 -8.65 10.74 -5.59
CA LYS A 199 -8.80 10.04 -6.87
C LYS A 199 -7.98 8.75 -6.95
N ALA A 200 -6.70 8.78 -6.54
CA ALA A 200 -5.85 7.60 -6.59
C ALA A 200 -6.37 6.49 -5.67
N ARG A 201 -6.72 6.83 -4.42
CA ARG A 201 -7.24 5.88 -3.43
C ARG A 201 -8.59 5.30 -3.82
N PHE A 202 -9.48 6.13 -4.35
CA PHE A 202 -10.75 5.66 -4.90
C PHE A 202 -10.53 4.64 -6.02
N MET A 203 -9.67 4.93 -7.00
CA MET A 203 -9.39 3.98 -8.08
C MET A 203 -8.75 2.68 -7.57
N GLU A 204 -7.86 2.76 -6.57
CA GLU A 204 -7.27 1.57 -5.92
C GLU A 204 -8.36 0.71 -5.27
N GLN A 205 -9.26 1.30 -4.48
CA GLN A 205 -10.32 0.56 -3.80
C GLN A 205 -11.36 -0.01 -4.79
N VAL A 206 -11.75 0.75 -5.81
CA VAL A 206 -12.69 0.25 -6.82
C VAL A 206 -12.09 -0.90 -7.62
N TYR A 207 -10.81 -0.82 -8.00
CA TYR A 207 -10.12 -1.93 -8.66
C TYR A 207 -10.13 -3.19 -7.79
N THR A 208 -9.79 -3.04 -6.50
CA THR A 208 -9.83 -4.14 -5.53
C THR A 208 -11.24 -4.74 -5.39
N ALA A 209 -12.28 -3.90 -5.33
CA ALA A 209 -13.66 -4.36 -5.29
C ALA A 209 -14.08 -5.09 -6.59
N LEU A 210 -13.66 -4.62 -7.77
CA LEU A 210 -13.91 -5.32 -9.03
C LEU A 210 -13.20 -6.67 -9.09
N TYR A 211 -11.93 -6.72 -8.67
CA TYR A 211 -11.14 -7.95 -8.64
C TYR A 211 -11.80 -9.00 -7.73
N PHE A 212 -12.02 -8.67 -6.45
CA PHE A 212 -12.62 -9.63 -5.51
C PHE A 212 -14.11 -9.89 -5.75
N GLY A 213 -14.82 -8.96 -6.42
CA GLY A 213 -16.18 -9.19 -6.88
C GLY A 213 -16.28 -10.31 -7.93
N VAL A 214 -15.20 -10.60 -8.66
CA VAL A 214 -15.10 -11.73 -9.58
C VAL A 214 -14.46 -12.94 -8.91
N LEU A 215 -13.32 -12.75 -8.24
CA LEU A 215 -12.53 -13.85 -7.68
C LEU A 215 -13.15 -14.47 -6.43
N GLY A 216 -13.87 -13.70 -5.60
CA GLY A 216 -14.58 -14.25 -4.43
C GLY A 216 -15.62 -15.31 -4.80
N PRO A 217 -16.59 -15.01 -5.68
CA PRO A 217 -17.53 -16.00 -6.18
C PRO A 217 -16.87 -17.16 -6.94
N ALA A 218 -15.83 -16.89 -7.74
CA ALA A 218 -15.06 -17.93 -8.41
C ALA A 218 -14.38 -18.87 -7.40
N GLY A 219 -13.82 -18.34 -6.31
CA GLY A 219 -13.22 -19.11 -5.23
C GLY A 219 -14.23 -19.99 -4.51
N LEU A 220 -15.45 -19.50 -4.24
CA LEU A 220 -16.54 -20.32 -3.70
C LEU A 220 -16.93 -21.45 -4.66
N TRP A 221 -17.06 -21.16 -5.95
CA TRP A 221 -17.34 -22.17 -6.96
C TRP A 221 -16.22 -23.22 -7.05
N VAL A 222 -14.95 -22.81 -6.99
CA VAL A 222 -13.81 -23.75 -6.95
C VAL A 222 -13.86 -24.61 -5.69
N MET A 223 -14.12 -23.99 -4.53
CA MET A 223 -14.17 -24.68 -3.25
C MET A 223 -15.31 -25.71 -3.18
N SER A 224 -16.44 -25.47 -3.86
CA SER A 224 -17.56 -26.44 -3.89
C SER A 224 -17.24 -27.75 -4.60
N HIS A 225 -16.22 -27.75 -5.46
CA HIS A 225 -15.72 -28.95 -6.14
C HIS A 225 -14.61 -29.66 -5.35
N THR A 226 -14.40 -29.29 -4.08
CA THR A 226 -13.38 -29.87 -3.19
C THR A 226 -14.03 -30.38 -1.90
N PRO A 227 -13.39 -31.30 -1.16
CA PRO A 227 -13.91 -31.76 0.13
C PRO A 227 -13.96 -30.67 1.21
N VAL A 228 -13.43 -29.48 0.93
CA VAL A 228 -13.37 -28.32 1.84
C VAL A 228 -14.60 -27.41 1.69
N TRP A 229 -15.60 -27.82 0.89
CA TRP A 229 -16.83 -27.06 0.73
C TRP A 229 -17.42 -26.61 2.06
N TYR A 230 -17.79 -25.34 2.12
CA TYR A 230 -18.29 -24.65 3.31
C TYR A 230 -17.36 -24.79 4.55
N PHE A 231 -16.04 -24.70 4.32
CA PHE A 231 -15.03 -24.75 5.37
C PHE A 231 -15.07 -26.04 6.19
N ASN A 232 -15.31 -27.18 5.55
CA ASN A 232 -15.16 -28.49 6.18
C ASN A 232 -13.68 -28.76 6.47
N THR A 233 -13.32 -28.74 7.76
CA THR A 233 -11.92 -28.89 8.22
C THR A 233 -11.41 -30.31 8.04
N HIS A 234 -12.27 -31.32 8.17
CA HIS A 234 -11.89 -32.72 7.95
C HIS A 234 -11.35 -32.93 6.53
N GLY A 235 -12.02 -32.34 5.54
CA GLY A 235 -11.65 -32.40 4.13
C GLY A 235 -10.30 -31.74 3.81
N MET A 236 -9.75 -30.92 4.72
CA MET A 236 -8.40 -30.35 4.55
C MET A 236 -7.29 -31.38 4.76
N TYR A 237 -7.57 -32.45 5.51
CA TYR A 237 -6.59 -33.47 5.91
C TYR A 237 -6.90 -34.85 5.32
N GLU A 238 -8.17 -35.12 5.06
CA GLU A 238 -8.61 -36.37 4.47
C GLU A 238 -7.96 -36.60 3.09
N GLY A 239 -7.38 -37.78 2.89
CA GLY A 239 -6.68 -38.12 1.65
C GLY A 239 -5.34 -37.39 1.45
N PHE A 240 -4.80 -36.73 2.49
CA PHE A 240 -3.48 -36.10 2.41
C PHE A 240 -2.36 -37.16 2.22
N PRO A 241 -1.40 -36.97 1.30
CA PRO A 241 -1.08 -35.73 0.58
C PRO A 241 -1.88 -35.49 -0.70
N HIS A 242 -2.46 -34.29 -0.84
CA HIS A 242 -3.12 -33.84 -2.07
C HIS A 242 -2.09 -33.45 -3.13
N ARG A 243 -1.57 -34.46 -3.85
CA ARG A 243 -0.53 -34.26 -4.87
C ARG A 243 -1.06 -33.64 -6.17
N THR A 244 -2.33 -33.86 -6.46
CA THR A 244 -2.98 -33.45 -7.69
C THR A 244 -4.20 -32.61 -7.39
N HIS A 245 -4.54 -31.73 -8.33
CA HIS A 245 -5.72 -30.88 -8.24
C HIS A 245 -6.44 -30.82 -9.58
N LEU A 246 -7.76 -30.64 -9.51
CA LEU A 246 -8.58 -30.29 -10.67
C LEU A 246 -8.04 -29.02 -11.33
N ALA A 247 -8.15 -28.94 -12.67
CA ALA A 247 -7.77 -27.76 -13.44
C ALA A 247 -8.26 -26.42 -12.82
N PRO A 248 -9.55 -26.25 -12.48
CA PRO A 248 -10.03 -25.00 -11.88
C PRO A 248 -9.40 -24.71 -10.51
N VAL A 249 -9.18 -25.72 -9.68
CA VAL A 249 -8.55 -25.57 -8.35
C VAL A 249 -7.10 -25.12 -8.51
N LYS A 250 -6.34 -25.78 -9.38
CA LYS A 250 -4.94 -25.41 -9.63
C LYS A 250 -4.83 -24.01 -10.23
N PHE A 251 -5.66 -23.70 -11.23
CA PHE A 251 -5.67 -22.38 -11.88
C PHE A 251 -5.95 -21.28 -10.87
N TYR A 252 -7.06 -21.38 -10.14
CA TYR A 252 -7.47 -20.37 -9.16
C TYR A 252 -6.38 -20.15 -8.12
N TYR A 253 -5.81 -21.24 -7.58
CA TYR A 253 -4.78 -21.14 -6.55
C TYR A 253 -3.49 -20.44 -7.05
N LEU A 254 -3.03 -20.77 -8.27
CA LEU A 254 -1.85 -20.14 -8.86
C LEU A 254 -2.13 -18.70 -9.33
N PHE A 255 -3.35 -18.43 -9.79
CA PHE A 255 -3.77 -17.10 -10.18
C PHE A 255 -3.84 -16.16 -8.97
N GLU A 256 -4.39 -16.61 -7.84
CA GLU A 256 -4.33 -15.87 -6.58
C GLU A 256 -2.88 -15.65 -6.13
N ALA A 257 -2.02 -16.66 -6.23
CA ALA A 257 -0.59 -16.48 -5.92
C ALA A 257 0.05 -15.39 -6.80
N ALA A 258 -0.34 -15.29 -8.08
CA ALA A 258 0.12 -14.26 -9.00
C ALA A 258 -0.38 -12.86 -8.62
N TYR A 259 -1.61 -12.75 -8.12
CA TYR A 259 -2.17 -11.50 -7.59
C TYR A 259 -1.45 -11.03 -6.33
N TRP A 260 -1.24 -11.91 -5.36
CA TRP A 260 -0.51 -11.56 -4.14
C TRP A 260 0.96 -11.21 -4.42
N ALA A 261 1.60 -11.89 -5.39
CA ALA A 261 2.92 -11.51 -5.87
C ALA A 261 2.90 -10.13 -6.56
N GLN A 262 1.88 -9.84 -7.38
CA GLN A 262 1.71 -8.54 -8.02
C GLN A 262 1.55 -7.42 -6.99
N GLN A 263 0.71 -7.62 -5.96
CA GLN A 263 0.53 -6.65 -4.88
C GLN A 263 1.82 -6.44 -4.07
N ALA A 264 2.57 -7.50 -3.78
CA ALA A 264 3.87 -7.37 -3.12
C ALA A 264 4.87 -6.56 -3.94
N ILE A 265 4.90 -6.71 -5.27
CA ILE A 265 5.76 -5.91 -6.16
C ILE A 265 5.35 -4.43 -6.11
N VAL A 266 4.05 -4.13 -6.17
CA VAL A 266 3.54 -2.76 -6.07
C VAL A 266 3.96 -2.11 -4.75
N LEU A 267 3.87 -2.85 -3.64
CA LEU A 267 4.30 -2.40 -2.32
C LEU A 267 5.82 -2.16 -2.25
N LEU A 268 6.63 -3.11 -2.73
CA LEU A 268 8.09 -3.03 -2.70
C LEU A 268 8.66 -1.91 -3.56
N LEU A 269 8.02 -1.63 -4.70
CA LEU A 269 8.41 -0.53 -5.58
C LEU A 269 7.96 0.85 -5.06
N GLY A 270 7.25 0.90 -3.93
CA GLY A 270 6.73 2.15 -3.35
C GLY A 270 5.76 2.86 -4.28
N MET A 271 5.04 2.10 -5.13
CA MET A 271 4.09 2.66 -6.08
C MET A 271 2.84 3.23 -5.38
N GLU A 272 2.58 2.81 -4.13
CA GLU A 272 1.55 3.35 -3.26
C GLU A 272 2.16 4.23 -2.16
N LYS A 273 1.57 5.40 -1.89
CA LYS A 273 1.99 6.26 -0.77
C LYS A 273 1.90 5.44 0.55
N PRO A 274 2.97 5.36 1.36
CA PRO A 274 2.95 4.63 2.62
C PRO A 274 1.78 5.06 3.50
N ARG A 275 1.10 4.07 4.08
CA ARG A 275 -0.02 4.27 5.01
C ARG A 275 0.50 4.27 6.45
N LYS A 276 -0.31 4.73 7.40
CA LYS A 276 0.02 4.72 8.85
C LYS A 276 0.30 3.29 9.36
N ASP A 277 -0.27 2.27 8.71
CA ASP A 277 -0.10 0.83 8.99
C ASP A 277 0.87 0.12 8.01
N PHE A 278 1.82 0.85 7.41
CA PHE A 278 2.72 0.28 6.38
C PHE A 278 3.56 -0.89 6.89
N LYS A 279 4.02 -0.86 8.15
CA LYS A 279 4.86 -1.94 8.72
C LYS A 279 4.06 -3.22 8.89
N GLU A 280 2.83 -3.11 9.38
CA GLU A 280 1.88 -4.20 9.57
C GLU A 280 1.47 -4.78 8.21
N LEU A 281 1.26 -3.92 7.20
CA LEU A 281 0.99 -4.33 5.82
C LEU A 281 2.17 -5.09 5.21
N VAL A 282 3.41 -4.62 5.39
CA VAL A 282 4.61 -5.36 4.94
C VAL A 282 4.72 -6.71 5.66
N GLY A 283 4.53 -6.74 6.98
CA GLY A 283 4.52 -7.98 7.78
C GLY A 283 3.47 -8.98 7.28
N HIS A 284 2.28 -8.49 6.94
CA HIS A 284 1.22 -9.28 6.33
C HIS A 284 1.63 -9.87 4.98
N HIS A 285 2.26 -9.10 4.10
CA HIS A 285 2.73 -9.63 2.82
C HIS A 285 3.81 -10.72 3.00
N VAL A 286 4.68 -10.59 3.99
CA VAL A 286 5.66 -11.63 4.31
C VAL A 286 4.96 -12.92 4.78
N VAL A 287 4.00 -12.80 5.71
CA VAL A 287 3.26 -13.95 6.24
C VAL A 287 2.41 -14.62 5.17
N THR A 288 1.67 -13.84 4.38
CA THR A 288 0.77 -14.36 3.33
C THR A 288 1.55 -15.02 2.19
N LEU A 289 2.61 -14.40 1.65
CA LEU A 289 3.46 -15.05 0.64
C LEU A 289 4.12 -16.32 1.19
N GLY A 290 4.51 -16.32 2.47
CA GLY A 290 4.99 -17.52 3.16
C GLY A 290 3.94 -18.63 3.22
N LEU A 291 2.71 -18.31 3.62
CA LEU A 291 1.58 -19.24 3.64
C LEU A 291 1.31 -19.82 2.25
N ILE A 292 1.24 -18.99 1.22
CA ILE A 292 1.00 -19.41 -0.16
C ILE A 292 2.10 -20.35 -0.65
N ALA A 293 3.36 -19.95 -0.50
CA ALA A 293 4.51 -20.73 -0.95
C ALA A 293 4.60 -22.09 -0.24
N LEU A 294 4.49 -22.10 1.09
CA LEU A 294 4.63 -23.32 1.90
C LEU A 294 3.43 -24.24 1.72
N SER A 295 2.20 -23.71 1.68
CA SER A 295 1.01 -24.56 1.50
C SER A 295 0.92 -25.14 0.09
N TYR A 296 1.42 -24.45 -0.94
CA TYR A 296 1.57 -25.06 -2.26
C TYR A 296 2.66 -26.14 -2.27
N ARG A 297 3.85 -25.83 -1.72
CA ARG A 297 5.03 -26.72 -1.73
C ARG A 297 4.84 -28.01 -0.93
N PHE A 298 4.10 -27.96 0.17
CA PHE A 298 3.90 -29.08 1.09
C PHE A 298 2.49 -29.67 1.05
N HIS A 299 1.72 -29.43 -0.02
CA HIS A 299 0.40 -30.02 -0.25
C HIS A 299 -0.73 -29.59 0.70
N PHE A 300 -0.57 -28.50 1.46
CA PHE A 300 -1.63 -27.90 2.28
C PHE A 300 -2.54 -26.95 1.47
N THR A 301 -2.71 -27.21 0.18
CA THR A 301 -3.39 -26.33 -0.78
C THR A 301 -4.86 -26.11 -0.41
N TYR A 302 -5.50 -27.09 0.23
CA TYR A 302 -6.88 -26.98 0.73
C TYR A 302 -7.05 -26.06 1.93
N ILE A 303 -6.07 -26.01 2.84
CA ILE A 303 -6.04 -24.99 3.91
C ILE A 303 -5.87 -23.62 3.26
N GLY A 304 -4.94 -23.49 2.31
CA GLY A 304 -4.71 -22.24 1.59
C GLY A 304 -5.94 -21.77 0.80
N LEU A 305 -6.67 -22.68 0.16
CA LEU A 305 -7.92 -22.38 -0.57
C LEU A 305 -8.98 -21.78 0.36
N ALA A 306 -9.18 -22.38 1.53
CA ALA A 306 -10.10 -21.83 2.53
C ALA A 306 -9.67 -20.43 3.00
N VAL A 307 -8.37 -20.22 3.24
CA VAL A 307 -7.83 -18.91 3.64
C VAL A 307 -8.06 -17.89 2.53
N TYR A 308 -7.74 -18.18 1.26
CA TYR A 308 -8.02 -17.28 0.14
C TYR A 308 -9.48 -16.85 0.08
N VAL A 309 -10.42 -17.81 0.08
CA VAL A 309 -11.86 -17.51 -0.02
C VAL A 309 -12.32 -16.58 1.11
N THR A 310 -11.90 -16.82 2.36
CA THR A 310 -12.27 -15.92 3.47
C THR A 310 -11.70 -14.51 3.28
N HIS A 311 -10.46 -14.42 2.78
CA HIS A 311 -9.75 -13.17 2.64
C HIS A 311 -10.34 -12.32 1.50
N ASP A 312 -10.52 -12.92 0.34
CA ASP A 312 -11.05 -12.26 -0.87
C ASP A 312 -12.46 -11.70 -0.62
N ILE A 313 -13.36 -12.50 -0.04
CA ILE A 313 -14.74 -12.06 0.21
C ILE A 313 -14.74 -10.90 1.21
N SER A 314 -13.96 -10.97 2.29
CA SER A 314 -13.89 -9.88 3.25
C SER A 314 -13.27 -8.60 2.68
N ASP A 315 -12.27 -8.72 1.79
CA ASP A 315 -11.62 -7.58 1.15
C ASP A 315 -12.53 -6.91 0.12
N PHE A 316 -13.43 -7.67 -0.51
CA PHE A 316 -14.51 -7.09 -1.31
C PHE A 316 -15.40 -6.14 -0.48
N PHE A 317 -15.83 -6.56 0.71
CA PHE A 317 -16.62 -5.71 1.61
C PHE A 317 -15.82 -4.50 2.10
N LEU A 318 -14.54 -4.68 2.46
CA LEU A 318 -13.67 -3.58 2.89
C LEU A 318 -13.50 -2.54 1.78
N ALA A 319 -13.16 -2.98 0.58
CA ALA A 319 -12.90 -2.11 -0.57
C ALA A 319 -14.16 -1.36 -1.02
N THR A 320 -15.31 -2.04 -1.00
CA THR A 320 -16.60 -1.41 -1.34
C THR A 320 -17.03 -0.41 -0.27
N SER A 321 -16.81 -0.71 1.02
CA SER A 321 -17.10 0.23 2.11
C SER A 321 -16.30 1.53 1.97
N LYS A 322 -15.00 1.44 1.69
CA LYS A 322 -14.16 2.61 1.41
C LYS A 322 -14.58 3.35 0.14
N THR A 323 -14.95 2.61 -0.90
CA THR A 323 -15.45 3.20 -2.17
C THR A 323 -16.70 4.03 -1.93
N LEU A 324 -17.67 3.53 -1.16
CA LEU A 324 -18.89 4.25 -0.81
C LEU A 324 -18.60 5.50 0.02
N ASN A 325 -17.61 5.44 0.91
CA ASN A 325 -17.17 6.58 1.70
C ASN A 325 -16.55 7.67 0.82
N TYR A 326 -15.70 7.32 -0.16
CA TYR A 326 -15.10 8.32 -1.06
C TYR A 326 -16.09 9.07 -1.95
N ILE A 327 -17.26 8.51 -2.22
CA ILE A 327 -18.32 9.16 -3.02
C ILE A 327 -19.43 9.76 -2.15
N ASP A 328 -19.22 9.85 -0.83
CA ASP A 328 -20.17 10.39 0.15
C ASP A 328 -21.58 9.76 0.04
N SER A 329 -21.63 8.43 -0.17
CA SER A 329 -22.89 7.71 -0.35
C SER A 329 -23.68 7.66 0.97
N PRO A 330 -25.02 7.81 0.94
CA PRO A 330 -25.86 7.64 2.14
C PRO A 330 -25.84 6.20 2.68
N LEU A 331 -25.35 5.23 1.90
CA LEU A 331 -25.27 3.82 2.29
C LEU A 331 -24.03 3.47 3.13
N VAL A 332 -23.14 4.43 3.40
CA VAL A 332 -21.87 4.18 4.13
C VAL A 332 -22.11 3.53 5.48
N GLY A 333 -23.01 4.08 6.31
CA GLY A 333 -23.29 3.55 7.65
C GLY A 333 -23.82 2.10 7.64
N PRO A 334 -24.95 1.82 6.96
CA PRO A 334 -25.47 0.46 6.85
C PRO A 334 -24.47 -0.54 6.24
N TYR A 335 -23.75 -0.14 5.18
CA TYR A 335 -22.78 -1.01 4.53
C TYR A 335 -21.55 -1.28 5.40
N PHE A 336 -21.09 -0.29 6.17
CA PHE A 336 -20.01 -0.45 7.14
C PHE A 336 -20.37 -1.49 8.22
N GLY A 337 -21.62 -1.50 8.68
CA GLY A 337 -22.14 -2.54 9.58
C GLY A 337 -22.07 -3.96 8.97
N VAL A 338 -22.51 -4.10 7.71
CA VAL A 338 -22.42 -5.38 6.97
C VAL A 338 -20.97 -5.81 6.81
N PHE A 339 -20.09 -4.88 6.42
CA PHE A 339 -18.65 -5.12 6.32
C PHE A 339 -18.07 -5.64 7.65
N MET A 340 -18.42 -5.02 8.78
CA MET A 340 -17.91 -5.43 10.09
C MET A 340 -18.35 -6.86 10.46
N VAL A 341 -19.62 -7.22 10.21
CA VAL A 341 -20.12 -8.59 10.43
C VAL A 341 -19.38 -9.58 9.52
N ALA A 342 -19.24 -9.27 8.23
CA ALA A 342 -18.52 -10.10 7.28
C ALA A 342 -17.06 -10.28 7.68
N TRP A 343 -16.38 -9.21 8.10
CA TRP A 343 -15.01 -9.25 8.60
C TRP A 343 -14.87 -10.18 9.81
N ILE A 344 -15.72 -10.02 10.82
CA ILE A 344 -15.66 -10.85 12.03
C ILE A 344 -15.87 -12.32 11.71
N TYR A 345 -16.88 -12.63 10.90
CA TYR A 345 -17.16 -14.01 10.53
C TYR A 345 -16.04 -14.64 9.69
N LEU A 346 -15.63 -13.97 8.61
CA LEU A 346 -14.68 -14.52 7.64
C LEU A 346 -13.24 -14.50 8.15
N ARG A 347 -12.78 -13.38 8.73
CA ARG A 347 -11.38 -13.21 9.16
C ARG A 347 -11.09 -13.76 10.54
N HIS A 348 -12.09 -13.89 11.42
CA HIS A 348 -11.86 -14.39 12.78
C HIS A 348 -12.52 -15.72 13.03
N PHE A 349 -13.85 -15.82 12.93
CA PHE A 349 -14.53 -17.08 13.28
C PHE A 349 -14.04 -18.26 12.43
N LEU A 350 -14.02 -18.10 11.10
CA LEU A 350 -13.53 -19.15 10.21
C LEU A 350 -12.02 -19.40 10.32
N ASN A 351 -11.21 -18.35 10.48
CA ASN A 351 -9.77 -18.52 10.65
C ASN A 351 -9.44 -19.25 11.97
N LEU A 352 -10.10 -18.89 13.08
CA LEU A 352 -10.00 -19.61 14.35
C LEU A 352 -10.48 -21.06 14.25
N LYS A 353 -11.52 -21.33 13.45
CA LYS A 353 -11.95 -22.71 13.15
C LYS A 353 -10.85 -23.50 12.44
N ILE A 354 -10.16 -22.90 11.47
CA ILE A 354 -9.03 -23.53 10.77
C ILE A 354 -7.86 -23.77 11.74
N ILE A 355 -7.48 -22.78 12.54
CA ILE A 355 -6.42 -22.90 13.56
C ILE A 355 -6.78 -23.99 14.59
N TRP A 356 -8.03 -24.05 15.03
CA TRP A 356 -8.50 -25.09 15.95
C TRP A 356 -8.34 -26.48 15.34
N SER A 357 -8.71 -26.65 14.07
CA SER A 357 -8.52 -27.92 13.36
C SER A 357 -7.06 -28.35 13.24
N LEU A 358 -6.11 -27.40 13.21
CA LEU A 358 -4.68 -27.73 13.24
C LEU A 358 -4.27 -28.39 14.56
N VAL A 359 -4.94 -28.08 15.66
CA VAL A 359 -4.62 -28.63 16.99
C VAL A 359 -5.37 -29.94 17.25
N THR A 360 -6.59 -30.10 16.70
CA THR A 360 -7.45 -31.26 16.99
C THR A 360 -7.46 -32.33 15.90
N GLU A 361 -7.48 -31.94 14.63
CA GLU A 361 -7.72 -32.85 13.49
C GLU A 361 -6.42 -33.15 12.70
N PHE A 362 -5.44 -32.25 12.71
CA PHE A 362 -4.22 -32.40 11.91
C PHE A 362 -3.45 -33.68 12.23
N GLU A 363 -3.36 -34.10 13.48
CA GLU A 363 -2.67 -35.34 13.85
C GLU A 363 -3.55 -36.58 13.64
N THR A 364 -4.86 -36.44 13.86
CA THR A 364 -5.80 -37.57 13.95
C THR A 364 -6.36 -38.00 12.59
N VAL A 365 -6.52 -37.09 11.63
CA VAL A 365 -7.15 -37.37 10.32
C VAL A 365 -6.11 -37.75 9.27
N GLY A 366 -5.91 -39.04 9.03
CA GLY A 366 -4.95 -39.58 8.06
C GLY A 366 -3.52 -39.71 8.60
N PRO A 367 -2.57 -40.27 7.81
CA PRO A 367 -1.24 -40.64 8.29
C PRO A 367 -0.43 -39.44 8.79
N PHE A 368 0.02 -39.47 10.05
CA PHE A 368 0.88 -38.46 10.66
C PHE A 368 2.32 -38.96 10.73
N GLU A 369 3.01 -38.89 9.62
CA GLU A 369 4.41 -39.30 9.48
C GLU A 369 5.13 -38.39 8.49
N LEU A 370 6.45 -38.34 8.55
CA LEU A 370 7.26 -37.64 7.55
C LEU A 370 7.88 -38.65 6.61
N ASN A 371 7.50 -38.61 5.34
CA ASN A 371 8.09 -39.45 4.30
C ASN A 371 8.29 -38.64 3.01
N TRP A 372 9.56 -38.46 2.64
CA TRP A 372 9.95 -37.66 1.47
C TRP A 372 9.67 -38.36 0.14
N GLU A 373 9.73 -39.70 0.10
CA GLU A 373 9.48 -40.49 -1.10
C GLU A 373 8.00 -40.44 -1.47
N THR A 374 7.12 -40.61 -0.48
CA THR A 374 5.67 -40.49 -0.65
C THR A 374 5.17 -39.04 -0.53
N GLN A 375 6.06 -38.05 -0.43
CA GLN A 375 5.70 -36.64 -0.26
C GLN A 375 4.66 -36.40 0.85
N GLN A 376 4.72 -37.24 1.89
CA GLN A 376 3.89 -37.16 3.07
C GLN A 376 4.57 -36.20 4.05
N TYR A 377 4.03 -35.00 4.16
CA TYR A 377 4.60 -33.90 4.95
C TYR A 377 3.81 -33.58 6.22
N LYS A 378 2.80 -34.39 6.55
CA LYS A 378 1.98 -34.19 7.74
C LYS A 378 2.72 -34.67 8.99
N CYS A 379 3.51 -33.78 9.58
CA CYS A 379 4.31 -34.06 10.78
C CYS A 379 4.27 -32.89 11.77
N ARG A 380 4.82 -33.10 12.96
CA ARG A 380 4.82 -32.10 14.04
C ARG A 380 5.46 -30.76 13.64
N ILE A 381 6.52 -30.81 12.84
CA ILE A 381 7.20 -29.60 12.34
C ILE A 381 6.27 -28.81 11.41
N ALA A 382 5.62 -29.49 10.46
CA ALA A 382 4.66 -28.85 9.56
C ALA A 382 3.46 -28.26 10.31
N GLN A 383 2.97 -28.96 11.34
CA GLN A 383 1.91 -28.47 12.22
C GLN A 383 2.31 -27.17 12.91
N VAL A 384 3.49 -27.12 13.55
CA VAL A 384 3.98 -25.93 14.26
C VAL A 384 4.19 -24.75 13.32
N ILE A 385 4.80 -24.96 12.15
CA ILE A 385 5.03 -23.90 11.17
C ILE A 385 3.69 -23.36 10.64
N THR A 386 2.76 -24.24 10.27
CA THR A 386 1.44 -23.83 9.75
C THR A 386 0.64 -23.11 10.82
N PHE A 387 0.65 -23.60 12.06
CA PHE A 387 0.01 -22.95 13.20
C PHE A 387 0.61 -21.56 13.46
N ALA A 388 1.94 -21.43 13.46
CA ALA A 388 2.60 -20.16 13.68
C ALA A 388 2.22 -19.13 12.61
N LEU A 389 2.27 -19.51 11.33
CA LEU A 389 1.93 -18.61 10.22
C LEU A 389 0.44 -18.19 10.23
N LEU A 390 -0.49 -19.13 10.44
CA LEU A 390 -1.91 -18.79 10.55
C LEU A 390 -2.22 -17.95 11.80
N SER A 391 -1.54 -18.23 12.92
CA SER A 391 -1.69 -17.42 14.14
C SER A 391 -1.12 -16.01 13.96
N SER A 392 -0.01 -15.84 13.24
CA SER A 392 0.51 -14.52 12.85
C SER A 392 -0.48 -13.77 11.96
N LEU A 393 -1.08 -14.46 10.98
CA LEU A 393 -2.13 -13.89 10.14
C LEU A 393 -3.36 -13.47 10.96
N GLN A 394 -3.77 -14.30 11.93
CA GLN A 394 -4.86 -13.99 12.86
C GLN A 394 -4.55 -12.78 13.75
N ALA A 395 -3.32 -12.66 14.25
CA ALA A 395 -2.89 -11.52 15.06
C ALA A 395 -2.94 -10.20 14.28
N LEU A 396 -2.52 -10.22 13.01
CA LEU A 396 -2.65 -9.06 12.12
C LEU A 396 -4.12 -8.72 11.84
N ASN A 397 -4.96 -9.74 11.59
CA ASN A 397 -6.39 -9.53 11.43
C ASN A 397 -7.02 -8.88 12.68
N LEU A 398 -6.59 -9.27 13.89
CA LEU A 398 -7.06 -8.67 15.15
C LEU A 398 -6.61 -7.21 15.30
N PHE A 399 -5.39 -6.88 14.87
CA PHE A 399 -4.93 -5.50 14.83
C PHE A 399 -5.85 -4.62 13.95
N TRP A 400 -6.18 -5.09 12.74
CA TRP A 400 -7.11 -4.34 11.89
C TRP A 400 -8.54 -4.34 12.41
N LEU A 401 -9.01 -5.40 13.07
CA LEU A 401 -10.30 -5.39 13.76
C LEU A 401 -10.33 -4.29 14.83
N PHE A 402 -9.26 -4.14 15.60
CA PHE A 402 -9.15 -3.05 16.57
C PHE A 402 -9.26 -1.68 15.90
N CYS A 403 -8.59 -1.46 14.76
CA CYS A 403 -8.74 -0.24 13.97
C CYS A 403 -10.18 -0.02 13.48
N ILE A 404 -10.83 -1.06 12.95
CA ILE A 404 -12.22 -1.00 12.47
C ILE A 404 -13.17 -0.69 13.63
N ALA A 405 -13.03 -1.37 14.76
CA ALA A 405 -13.84 -1.15 15.95
C ALA A 405 -13.64 0.26 16.53
N ARG A 406 -12.41 0.80 16.48
CA ARG A 406 -12.12 2.19 16.88
C ARG A 406 -12.84 3.19 15.98
N ILE A 407 -12.88 2.97 14.66
CA ILE A 407 -13.63 3.81 13.72
C ILE A 407 -15.13 3.69 14.00
N ALA A 408 -15.64 2.48 14.22
CA ALA A 408 -17.04 2.23 14.57
C ALA A 408 -17.44 2.97 15.86
N TRP A 409 -16.61 2.91 16.90
CA TRP A 409 -16.83 3.61 18.16
C TRP A 409 -16.91 5.12 17.94
N ARG A 410 -15.97 5.70 17.18
CA ARG A 410 -15.98 7.13 16.83
C ARG A 410 -17.26 7.51 16.11
N PHE A 411 -17.63 6.76 15.08
CA PHE A 411 -18.85 6.99 14.30
C PHE A 411 -20.11 6.96 15.18
N LEU A 412 -20.21 6.02 16.13
CA LEU A 412 -21.34 5.96 17.06
C LEU A 412 -21.32 7.11 18.07
N SER A 413 -20.15 7.45 18.61
CA SER A 413 -20.01 8.52 19.62
C SER A 413 -20.21 9.93 19.07
N GLN A 414 -19.87 10.18 17.80
CA GLN A 414 -20.05 11.47 17.14
C GLN A 414 -21.47 11.65 16.59
N ASN A 415 -22.22 10.57 16.34
CA ASN A 415 -23.64 10.67 15.99
C ASN A 415 -24.54 11.13 17.16
N ASP A 416 -24.04 11.12 18.41
CA ASP A 416 -24.71 11.70 19.59
C ASP A 416 -24.47 13.22 19.74
N LEU A 417 -23.59 13.81 18.93
CA LEU A 417 -23.32 15.26 18.86
C LEU A 417 -23.50 15.72 17.41
N GLN A 418 -24.74 15.85 16.96
CA GLN A 418 -25.03 16.40 15.64
C GLN A 418 -24.52 17.85 15.53
N ASP A 419 -23.89 18.11 14.37
CA ASP A 419 -23.59 19.43 13.79
C ASP A 419 -22.19 20.03 14.05
N ASP A 420 -21.16 19.40 13.47
CA ASP A 420 -20.03 20.13 12.89
C ASP A 420 -19.41 19.30 11.76
N ARG A 421 -19.92 19.55 10.56
CA ARG A 421 -19.80 18.72 9.37
C ARG A 421 -18.73 19.32 8.44
N SER A 422 -17.43 19.14 8.71
CA SER A 422 -16.36 19.40 7.72
C SER A 422 -14.93 18.99 8.12
N GLU A 423 -14.67 18.03 9.01
CA GLU A 423 -13.28 17.65 9.33
C GLU A 423 -13.16 16.13 9.54
N ASP A 424 -13.03 15.36 8.46
CA ASP A 424 -12.49 13.99 8.58
C ASP A 424 -11.65 13.56 7.37
N GLU A 425 -11.04 14.55 6.70
CA GLU A 425 -10.03 14.29 5.67
C GLU A 425 -8.76 15.14 5.74
N ASP A 426 -8.68 16.10 6.67
CA ASP A 426 -7.44 16.86 6.88
C ASP A 426 -6.44 16.12 7.80
N ASP A 427 -6.87 15.09 8.53
CA ASP A 427 -6.00 14.25 9.38
C ASP A 427 -5.04 13.31 8.61
N ASP A 428 -5.17 13.25 7.28
CA ASP A 428 -4.24 12.52 6.39
C ASP A 428 -3.42 13.46 5.47
N VAL A 429 -3.53 14.80 5.66
CA VAL A 429 -2.82 15.79 4.84
C VAL A 429 -2.12 16.92 5.63
N GLU A 430 -2.44 17.21 6.89
CA GLU A 430 -1.83 18.35 7.60
C GLU A 430 -0.89 17.98 8.77
N GLU A 431 0.31 17.46 8.50
CA GLU A 431 1.45 17.53 9.44
C GLU A 431 2.80 17.73 8.71
N GLU A 432 2.81 18.44 7.58
CA GLU A 432 4.06 18.90 6.94
C GLU A 432 3.94 20.35 6.50
N GLU A 433 4.00 21.30 7.45
CA GLU A 433 4.63 22.63 7.28
C GLU A 433 4.59 23.44 8.61
N GLU A 434 5.50 23.14 9.53
CA GLU A 434 5.94 24.15 10.52
C GLU A 434 7.44 24.44 10.33
N MET A 435 7.73 25.39 9.44
CA MET A 435 8.90 26.26 9.60
C MET A 435 8.44 27.58 10.22
N PRO A 436 9.12 28.12 11.24
CA PRO A 436 8.62 29.27 11.98
C PRO A 436 8.71 30.55 11.15
N ALA A 437 7.58 31.01 10.63
CA ALA A 437 7.43 32.36 10.11
C ALA A 437 7.16 33.32 11.28
N SER A 438 8.23 33.92 11.83
CA SER A 438 8.08 35.00 12.81
C SER A 438 7.73 36.32 12.12
N ALA A 439 6.46 36.70 12.28
CA ALA A 439 5.91 38.04 12.42
C ALA A 439 6.69 39.24 11.84
N LEU A 440 6.23 39.75 10.69
CA LEU A 440 6.40 41.18 10.37
C LEU A 440 5.16 41.94 10.88
N LYS A 441 5.32 42.61 12.04
CA LYS A 441 4.35 43.60 12.52
C LYS A 441 4.40 44.84 11.64
N THR A 442 3.21 45.37 11.38
CA THR A 442 2.93 46.65 10.75
C THR A 442 3.55 47.82 11.51
N ASN A 443 4.10 48.80 10.79
CA ASN A 443 3.93 50.21 11.18
C ASN A 443 4.08 51.14 9.97
N GLY A 444 3.12 52.04 9.82
CA GLY A 444 3.14 53.07 8.79
C GLY A 444 4.12 54.19 9.11
N LYS A 445 4.67 54.81 8.06
CA LYS A 445 5.09 56.21 8.05
C LYS A 445 5.00 56.76 6.63
N ALA A 446 4.30 57.87 6.52
CA ALA A 446 4.22 58.72 5.35
C ALA A 446 5.58 59.33 4.99
N ASN A 447 5.80 59.54 3.69
CA ASN A 447 6.40 60.76 3.14
C ASN A 447 6.16 60.77 1.63
N GLY A 448 5.53 61.85 1.15
CA GLY A 448 5.28 62.08 -0.26
C GLY A 448 6.53 62.57 -1.00
N PHE A 449 6.50 62.46 -2.32
CA PHE A 449 7.05 63.46 -3.24
C PHE A 449 6.35 63.34 -4.59
N ALA A 450 6.02 64.50 -5.16
CA ALA A 450 5.28 64.71 -6.38
C ALA A 450 6.16 64.57 -7.65
N ASN A 451 5.51 64.21 -8.76
CA ASN A 451 5.69 64.67 -10.15
C ASN A 451 4.74 63.80 -11.00
N GLY A 452 3.66 64.26 -11.63
CA GLY A 452 3.50 65.51 -12.37
C GLY A 452 4.00 65.29 -13.80
N HIS A 453 3.12 64.88 -14.73
CA HIS A 453 3.12 65.26 -16.15
C HIS A 453 1.76 64.97 -16.79
N THR A 454 1.19 66.02 -17.36
CA THR A 454 -0.08 66.11 -18.08
C THR A 454 0.09 65.93 -19.59
N ASN A 455 -0.99 65.53 -20.25
CA ASN A 455 -1.46 65.84 -21.63
C ASN A 455 -2.30 64.64 -22.11
N GLY A 456 -3.54 64.70 -22.58
CA GLY A 456 -4.38 65.79 -23.06
C GLY A 456 -5.13 65.31 -24.32
N HIS A 457 -6.46 65.53 -24.38
CA HIS A 457 -7.38 65.43 -25.55
C HIS A 457 -7.77 64.03 -26.08
N ALA A 458 -9.00 63.75 -26.54
CA ALA A 458 -10.27 64.48 -26.62
C ALA A 458 -11.44 63.50 -26.86
N ILE A 459 -12.64 63.92 -26.46
CA ILE A 459 -13.95 63.27 -26.65
C ILE A 459 -14.56 63.75 -27.98
N SER A 460 -15.28 62.88 -28.70
CA SER A 460 -16.34 63.29 -29.65
C SER A 460 -17.60 62.43 -29.49
N LYS A 461 -18.75 63.11 -29.55
CA LYS A 461 -20.13 62.69 -29.25
C LYS A 461 -20.81 61.88 -30.38
N ILE A 462 -21.64 60.90 -29.98
CA ILE A 462 -23.06 60.54 -30.31
C ILE A 462 -23.77 61.51 -31.31
N PRO A 463 -24.67 61.09 -32.26
CA PRO A 463 -25.90 60.27 -32.08
C PRO A 463 -26.24 59.31 -33.27
N GLU A 464 -27.30 58.50 -33.37
CA GLU A 464 -28.74 58.62 -33.06
C GLU A 464 -29.43 57.23 -33.15
N ASP A 465 -30.66 57.15 -32.64
CA ASP A 465 -31.62 56.02 -32.62
C ASP A 465 -32.00 55.42 -34.00
N VAL A 466 -32.62 54.21 -34.00
CA VAL A 466 -33.94 53.89 -34.62
C VAL A 466 -34.14 52.36 -34.83
N LYS A 467 -35.21 51.81 -34.20
CA LYS A 467 -36.13 50.68 -34.56
C LYS A 467 -35.51 49.31 -34.89
N ASN A 468 -35.98 48.16 -34.40
CA ASN A 468 -37.29 47.68 -33.92
C ASN A 468 -37.09 46.60 -32.85
#